data_AF-A0A7S2BER4-F1
#
_entry.id   AF-A0A7S2BER4-F1
#
_cell.length_a   1.000
_cell.length_b   1.000
_cell.length_c   1.000
_cell.angle_alpha   90.00
_cell.angle_beta   90.00
_cell.angle_gamma   90.00
#
_symmetry.space_group_name_H-M   'P 1'
#
loop_
_entity.id
_entity.type
_entity.pdbx_description
1 polymer ?
#
loop_
_entity_poly.entity_id
_entity_poly.type
_entity_poly.pdbx_seq_one_letter_code
_entity_poly.pdbx_strand_id
1 'polypeptide(L)'
;DNWMHLSHLLNAATHGHIHETIGGAWDNIYPEFLNGTVSPAVYTFAHSIQPLARILWRNDLLECPDSCDMTTDPKDCMCTCSEEKMAGRASYEILDSSGILESVEYFDHDGHLLDSFYNESTGKIEYSLPHYTHEESMDIYDGLLKLCCAPGKIGDQYDSNSPNDVTFWMLHPTMERIWHYMRMAPVVYNETWDPYHTCYGHNPDDLQPFRNLFDDNNEYYSNSDLYSLLHPQNEDLPYIYDNFEWPHCELLGYDMSATYRR
;
A
#
# COMPACT_ATOMS: atom_id res chain seq x y z
N ASP A 1 -18.16 8.98 9.79
CA ASP A 1 -18.63 9.24 11.17
C ASP A 1 -18.33 8.08 12.13
N ASN A 2 -17.61 7.03 11.73
CA ASN A 2 -17.18 5.93 12.60
C ASN A 2 -15.66 5.75 12.58
N TRP A 3 -15.07 5.50 13.75
CA TRP A 3 -13.67 5.14 13.97
C TRP A 3 -13.18 3.99 13.09
N MET A 4 -13.92 2.88 13.03
CA MET A 4 -13.47 1.71 12.26
C MET A 4 -13.38 2.00 10.76
N HIS A 5 -14.27 2.85 10.25
CA HIS A 5 -14.19 3.27 8.85
C HIS A 5 -13.03 4.23 8.60
N LEU A 6 -12.80 5.20 9.50
CA LEU A 6 -11.69 6.13 9.38
C LEU A 6 -10.34 5.39 9.44
N SER A 7 -10.15 4.48 10.41
CA SER A 7 -8.92 3.71 10.54
C SER A 7 -8.66 2.81 9.32
N HIS A 8 -9.70 2.25 8.71
CA HIS A 8 -9.56 1.51 7.44
C HIS A 8 -9.10 2.43 6.30
N LEU A 9 -9.73 3.60 6.12
CA LEU A 9 -9.33 4.56 5.08
C LEU A 9 -7.91 5.07 5.29
N LEU A 10 -7.55 5.40 6.54
CA LEU A 10 -6.22 5.84 6.92
C LEU A 10 -5.18 4.76 6.70
N ASN A 11 -5.48 3.47 6.87
CA ASN A 11 -4.49 2.41 6.65
C ASN A 11 -4.41 1.94 5.19
N ALA A 12 -5.53 1.85 4.48
CA ALA A 12 -5.60 1.15 3.19
C ALA A 12 -5.78 2.08 1.98
N ALA A 13 -6.67 3.07 2.06
CA ALA A 13 -7.11 3.80 0.86
C ALA A 13 -6.20 4.97 0.46
N THR A 14 -5.38 5.48 1.37
CA THR A 14 -4.59 6.69 1.12
C THR A 14 -3.15 6.57 1.60
N HIS A 15 -2.91 5.86 2.70
CA HIS A 15 -1.58 5.73 3.29
C HIS A 15 -0.58 5.09 2.35
N GLY A 16 -0.88 3.90 1.79
CA GLY A 16 -0.01 3.25 0.80
C GLY A 16 0.38 4.19 -0.36
N HIS A 17 -0.61 4.84 -0.98
CA HIS A 17 -0.36 5.74 -2.11
C HIS A 17 0.48 6.98 -1.77
N ILE A 18 0.35 7.54 -0.57
CA ILE A 18 1.20 8.65 -0.13
C ILE A 18 2.66 8.18 0.03
N HIS A 19 2.87 7.01 0.64
CA HIS A 19 4.18 6.38 0.75
C HIS A 19 4.81 6.13 -0.62
N GLU A 20 4.04 5.54 -1.55
CA GLU A 20 4.46 5.30 -2.93
C GLU A 20 4.84 6.60 -3.65
N THR A 21 4.01 7.64 -3.50
CA THR A 21 4.21 8.93 -4.20
C THR A 21 5.46 9.66 -3.72
N ILE A 22 5.68 9.69 -2.40
CA ILE A 22 6.81 10.42 -1.80
C ILE A 22 8.10 9.60 -1.89
N GLY A 23 8.00 8.30 -1.60
CA GLY A 23 9.13 7.38 -1.72
C GLY A 23 9.58 7.20 -3.14
N GLY A 24 8.66 7.25 -4.10
CA GLY A 24 8.95 7.16 -5.52
C GLY A 24 9.54 5.82 -5.95
N ALA A 25 9.66 5.66 -7.26
CA ALA A 25 10.35 4.54 -7.88
C ALA A 25 11.18 5.02 -9.07
N TRP A 26 12.39 4.48 -9.24
CA TRP A 26 13.35 4.88 -10.27
C TRP A 26 14.09 3.67 -10.85
N ASP A 27 14.82 3.91 -11.94
CA ASP A 27 15.59 2.89 -12.67
C ASP A 27 14.73 1.69 -13.13
N ASN A 28 13.43 1.88 -13.23
CA ASN A 28 12.53 0.89 -13.80
C ASN A 28 12.75 0.80 -15.32
N ILE A 29 12.71 -0.41 -15.85
CA ILE A 29 12.86 -0.64 -17.30
C ILE A 29 11.60 -0.28 -18.12
N TYR A 30 10.58 0.35 -17.50
CA TYR A 30 9.34 0.75 -18.18
C TYR A 30 9.61 1.45 -19.52
N PRO A 31 10.45 2.49 -19.62
CA PRO A 31 10.55 3.27 -20.86
C PRO A 31 11.22 2.49 -22.00
N GLU A 32 12.16 1.59 -21.68
CA GLU A 32 12.85 0.75 -22.68
C GLU A 32 11.92 -0.35 -23.20
N PHE A 33 11.04 -0.88 -22.34
CA PHE A 33 10.10 -1.95 -22.68
C PHE A 33 8.83 -1.44 -23.38
N LEU A 34 8.35 -0.26 -23.00
CA LEU A 34 7.11 0.33 -23.50
C LEU A 34 7.24 0.96 -24.89
N ASN A 35 8.44 1.12 -25.42
CA ASN A 35 8.71 1.80 -26.69
C ASN A 35 8.36 0.96 -27.95
N GLY A 36 7.62 -0.15 -27.81
CA GLY A 36 7.34 -1.02 -28.95
C GLY A 36 6.09 -1.91 -28.93
N THR A 37 5.67 -2.50 -27.81
CA THR A 37 4.74 -3.66 -27.92
C THR A 37 4.00 -4.06 -26.64
N VAL A 38 3.67 -3.12 -25.76
CA VAL A 38 3.02 -3.48 -24.50
C VAL A 38 1.57 -3.02 -24.52
N SER A 39 0.63 -3.96 -24.32
CA SER A 39 -0.81 -3.68 -24.25
C SER A 39 -1.11 -2.57 -23.23
N PRO A 40 -2.06 -1.65 -23.49
CA PRO A 40 -2.55 -0.70 -22.48
C PRO A 40 -2.88 -1.35 -21.13
N ALA A 41 -3.30 -2.61 -21.15
CA ALA A 41 -3.58 -3.40 -19.94
C ALA A 41 -2.35 -3.59 -19.03
N VAL A 42 -1.12 -3.46 -19.53
CA VAL A 42 0.08 -3.59 -18.70
C VAL A 42 0.40 -2.30 -17.95
N TYR A 43 -0.02 -1.15 -18.49
CA TYR A 43 0.15 0.13 -17.81
C TYR A 43 -0.69 0.24 -16.55
N THR A 44 -1.82 -0.49 -16.48
CA THR A 44 -2.76 -0.38 -15.36
C THR A 44 -2.16 -0.92 -14.07
N PHE A 45 -1.28 -1.92 -14.14
CA PHE A 45 -0.59 -2.48 -12.98
C PHE A 45 0.88 -2.04 -12.85
N ALA A 46 1.36 -1.13 -13.72
CA ALA A 46 2.75 -0.64 -13.66
C ALA A 46 3.08 0.02 -12.30
N HIS A 47 2.11 0.68 -11.68
CA HIS A 47 2.28 1.28 -10.35
C HIS A 47 2.44 0.23 -9.24
N SER A 48 1.92 -0.98 -9.45
CA SER A 48 1.91 -2.10 -8.49
C SER A 48 3.11 -3.04 -8.64
N ILE A 49 4.03 -2.80 -9.58
CA ILE A 49 5.14 -3.73 -9.82
C ILE A 49 6.05 -3.88 -8.60
N GLN A 50 6.28 -2.84 -7.82
CA GLN A 50 7.11 -2.94 -6.61
C GLN A 50 6.51 -3.87 -5.56
N PRO A 51 5.23 -3.72 -5.14
CA PRO A 51 4.64 -4.67 -4.21
C PRO A 51 4.54 -6.09 -4.81
N LEU A 52 4.26 -6.23 -6.10
CA LEU A 52 4.16 -7.55 -6.76
C LEU A 52 5.51 -8.26 -6.88
N ALA A 53 6.60 -7.54 -7.16
CA ALA A 53 7.93 -8.12 -7.24
C ALA A 53 8.36 -8.77 -5.91
N ARG A 54 7.91 -8.25 -4.76
CA ARG A 54 8.16 -8.87 -3.45
C ARG A 54 7.55 -10.25 -3.33
N ILE A 55 6.43 -10.49 -4.00
CA ILE A 55 5.79 -11.81 -4.04
C ILE A 55 6.73 -12.78 -4.76
N LEU A 56 7.36 -12.39 -5.88
CA LEU A 56 8.38 -13.21 -6.53
C LEU A 56 9.60 -13.45 -5.62
N TRP A 57 10.08 -12.42 -4.93
CA TRP A 57 11.21 -12.55 -3.99
C TRP A 57 10.90 -13.54 -2.85
N ARG A 58 9.71 -13.46 -2.25
CA ARG A 58 9.26 -14.40 -1.20
C ARG A 58 9.11 -15.84 -1.69
N ASN A 59 8.85 -16.02 -2.99
CA ASN A 59 8.78 -17.32 -3.65
C ASN A 59 10.15 -17.79 -4.17
N ASP A 60 11.24 -17.12 -3.78
CA ASP A 60 12.62 -17.46 -4.19
C ASP A 60 12.83 -17.37 -5.71
N LEU A 61 12.03 -16.55 -6.41
CA LEU A 61 12.05 -16.40 -7.88
C LEU A 61 12.84 -15.16 -8.35
N LEU A 62 13.22 -14.27 -7.44
CA LEU A 62 14.11 -13.13 -7.71
C LEU A 62 15.48 -13.32 -7.08
N GLU A 63 16.51 -12.97 -7.83
CA GLU A 63 17.89 -12.88 -7.42
C GLU A 63 18.28 -11.41 -7.35
N CYS A 64 18.72 -10.96 -6.19
CA CYS A 64 19.11 -9.57 -5.94
C CYS A 64 20.60 -9.50 -5.57
N PRO A 65 21.33 -8.46 -5.99
CA PRO A 65 22.69 -8.24 -5.53
C PRO A 65 22.72 -7.98 -4.02
N ASP A 66 23.71 -8.55 -3.31
CA ASP A 66 23.87 -8.38 -1.86
C ASP A 66 24.16 -6.92 -1.47
N SER A 67 24.79 -6.17 -2.36
CA SER A 67 25.12 -4.76 -2.18
C SER A 67 25.32 -4.08 -3.52
N CYS A 68 24.98 -2.80 -3.59
CA CYS A 68 25.44 -1.92 -4.65
C CYS A 68 25.79 -0.55 -4.10
N ASP A 69 26.55 0.23 -4.89
CA ASP A 69 26.87 1.61 -4.59
C ASP A 69 26.30 2.56 -5.65
N MET A 70 26.43 3.87 -5.41
CA MET A 70 25.92 4.90 -6.30
C MET A 70 26.63 4.97 -7.67
N THR A 71 27.71 4.21 -7.86
CA THR A 71 28.48 4.15 -9.12
C THR A 71 28.19 2.89 -9.94
N THR A 72 27.50 1.93 -9.34
CA THR A 72 27.07 0.69 -10.00
C THR A 72 26.03 1.02 -11.07
N ASP A 73 26.14 0.43 -12.25
CA ASP A 73 25.13 0.60 -13.30
C ASP A 73 23.77 0.15 -12.74
N PRO A 74 22.67 0.91 -12.96
CA PRO A 74 21.36 0.51 -12.47
C PRO A 74 20.95 -0.92 -12.84
N LYS A 75 21.39 -1.43 -14.00
CA LYS A 75 21.13 -2.81 -14.45
C LYS A 75 21.83 -3.87 -13.62
N ASP A 76 22.96 -3.53 -13.01
CA ASP A 76 23.73 -4.41 -12.11
C ASP A 76 23.32 -4.25 -10.62
N CYS A 77 22.49 -3.26 -10.31
CA CYS A 77 21.99 -2.91 -8.97
C CYS A 77 20.46 -3.02 -8.91
N MET A 78 19.90 -4.07 -9.51
CA MET A 78 18.48 -4.41 -9.43
C MET A 78 18.29 -5.91 -9.28
N CYS A 79 17.16 -6.31 -8.70
CA CYS A 79 16.75 -7.71 -8.68
C CYS A 79 16.36 -8.17 -10.08
N THR A 80 16.69 -9.41 -10.41
CA THR A 80 16.31 -10.07 -11.67
C THR A 80 15.67 -11.43 -11.41
N CYS A 81 14.83 -11.90 -12.31
CA CYS A 81 14.26 -13.25 -12.20
C CYS A 81 15.32 -14.34 -12.38
N SER A 82 15.22 -15.39 -11.58
CA SER A 82 16.10 -16.57 -11.67
C SER A 82 15.75 -17.40 -12.91
N GLU A 83 16.63 -17.38 -13.92
CA GLU A 83 16.43 -18.17 -15.15
C GLU A 83 16.31 -19.67 -14.86
N GLU A 84 17.10 -20.19 -13.91
CA GLU A 84 17.08 -21.60 -13.53
C GLU A 84 15.73 -22.00 -12.94
N LYS A 85 15.19 -21.21 -12.01
CA LYS A 85 13.95 -21.54 -11.29
C LYS A 85 12.68 -21.31 -12.13
N MET A 86 12.79 -20.50 -13.18
CA MET A 86 11.71 -20.23 -14.12
C MET A 86 11.77 -21.12 -15.38
N ALA A 87 12.86 -21.84 -15.59
CA ALA A 87 13.09 -22.62 -16.80
C ALA A 87 11.94 -23.61 -17.10
N GLY A 88 11.40 -23.53 -18.32
CA GLY A 88 10.36 -24.44 -18.81
C GLY A 88 8.95 -24.17 -18.30
N ARG A 89 8.73 -23.06 -17.59
CA ARG A 89 7.41 -22.62 -17.10
C ARG A 89 6.92 -21.43 -17.92
N ALA A 90 5.63 -21.39 -18.23
CA ALA A 90 5.02 -20.22 -18.84
C ALA A 90 4.81 -19.10 -17.80
N SER A 91 4.78 -17.84 -18.24
CA SER A 91 4.66 -16.70 -17.33
C SER A 91 3.42 -16.77 -16.45
N TYR A 92 2.28 -17.17 -17.01
CA TYR A 92 1.04 -17.33 -16.25
C TYR A 92 1.15 -18.39 -15.15
N GLU A 93 1.89 -19.49 -15.35
CA GLU A 93 2.09 -20.53 -14.34
C GLU A 93 2.94 -20.01 -13.18
N ILE A 94 3.91 -19.14 -13.48
CA ILE A 94 4.75 -18.48 -12.48
C ILE A 94 3.92 -17.49 -11.68
N LEU A 95 3.14 -16.64 -12.36
CA LEU A 95 2.30 -15.62 -11.73
C LEU A 95 1.18 -16.23 -10.88
N ASP A 96 0.56 -17.32 -11.34
CA ASP A 96 -0.49 -18.05 -10.61
C ASP A 96 0.09 -18.71 -9.35
N SER A 97 1.11 -19.56 -9.51
CA SER A 97 1.71 -20.28 -8.38
C SER A 97 2.38 -19.39 -7.33
N SER A 98 2.80 -18.18 -7.71
CA SER A 98 3.36 -17.20 -6.77
C SER A 98 2.29 -16.41 -6.01
N GLY A 99 1.04 -16.42 -6.47
CA GLY A 99 -0.07 -15.64 -5.92
C GLY A 99 -0.16 -14.21 -6.47
N ILE A 100 0.59 -13.88 -7.54
CA ILE A 100 0.54 -12.55 -8.15
C ILE A 100 -0.78 -12.33 -8.86
N LEU A 101 -1.29 -13.32 -9.60
CA LEU A 101 -2.55 -13.13 -10.33
C LEU A 101 -3.69 -12.81 -9.35
N GLU A 102 -3.73 -13.40 -8.15
CA GLU A 102 -4.71 -13.10 -7.11
C GLU A 102 -4.58 -11.68 -6.52
N SER A 103 -3.41 -11.06 -6.67
CA SER A 103 -3.07 -9.75 -6.07
C SER A 103 -3.20 -8.58 -7.05
N VAL A 104 -3.58 -8.84 -8.31
CA VAL A 104 -3.62 -7.84 -9.38
C VAL A 104 -5.05 -7.56 -9.81
N GLU A 105 -5.37 -6.29 -9.95
CA GLU A 105 -6.58 -5.82 -10.63
C GLU A 105 -6.32 -5.67 -12.13
N TYR A 106 -7.20 -6.23 -12.96
CA TYR A 106 -7.12 -6.16 -14.41
C TYR A 106 -8.20 -5.25 -14.97
N PHE A 107 -7.91 -4.58 -16.08
CA PHE A 107 -8.86 -3.71 -16.77
C PHE A 107 -8.98 -4.13 -18.23
N ASP A 108 -10.16 -3.94 -18.83
CA ASP A 108 -10.39 -4.16 -20.26
C ASP A 108 -9.80 -3.03 -21.14
N HIS A 109 -9.97 -3.16 -22.46
CA HIS A 109 -9.49 -2.17 -23.43
C HIS A 109 -10.13 -0.77 -23.28
N ASP A 110 -11.31 -0.70 -22.67
CA ASP A 110 -12.04 0.54 -22.41
C ASP A 110 -11.70 1.13 -21.02
N GLY A 111 -10.88 0.44 -20.23
CA GLY A 111 -10.46 0.85 -18.90
C GLY A 111 -11.45 0.49 -17.80
N HIS A 112 -12.37 -0.46 -18.03
CA HIS A 112 -13.25 -0.98 -16.98
C HIS A 112 -12.56 -2.10 -16.21
N LEU A 113 -12.69 -2.07 -14.89
CA LEU A 113 -12.20 -3.13 -14.00
C LEU A 113 -12.88 -4.46 -14.37
N LEU A 114 -12.09 -5.53 -14.48
CA LEU A 114 -12.60 -6.89 -14.70
C LEU A 114 -13.10 -7.46 -13.36
N ASP A 115 -14.39 -7.77 -13.28
CA ASP A 115 -15.04 -8.23 -12.04
C ASP A 115 -14.47 -9.54 -11.47
N SER A 116 -14.04 -10.46 -12.33
CA SER A 116 -13.35 -11.69 -11.96
C SER A 116 -12.72 -12.34 -13.20
N PHE A 117 -11.50 -12.83 -13.04
CA PHE A 117 -10.82 -13.75 -13.97
C PHE A 117 -10.73 -15.17 -13.37
N TYR A 118 -11.45 -15.40 -12.27
CA TYR A 118 -11.53 -16.68 -11.58
C TYR A 118 -12.82 -17.39 -11.95
N ASN A 119 -12.70 -18.61 -12.45
CA ASN A 119 -13.87 -19.46 -12.67
C ASN A 119 -14.28 -20.10 -11.35
N GLU A 120 -15.32 -19.54 -10.73
CA GLU A 120 -15.90 -20.02 -9.46
C GLU A 120 -16.30 -21.51 -9.51
N SER A 121 -16.65 -22.03 -10.69
CA SER A 121 -17.05 -23.43 -10.89
C SER A 121 -15.86 -24.40 -10.85
N THR A 122 -14.68 -23.97 -11.27
CA THR A 122 -13.48 -24.82 -11.36
C THR A 122 -12.44 -24.52 -10.29
N GLY A 123 -12.56 -23.38 -9.62
CA GLY A 123 -11.57 -22.92 -8.64
C GLY A 123 -10.22 -22.59 -9.28
N LYS A 124 -10.23 -22.14 -10.54
CA LYS A 124 -9.02 -21.85 -11.32
C LYS A 124 -9.14 -20.50 -12.01
N ILE A 125 -7.98 -19.89 -12.21
CA ILE A 125 -7.85 -18.72 -13.06
C ILE A 125 -8.13 -19.14 -14.51
N GLU A 126 -9.07 -18.45 -15.16
CA GLU A 126 -9.23 -18.55 -16.61
C GLU A 126 -7.99 -17.95 -17.25
N TYR A 127 -7.22 -18.77 -17.96
CA TYR A 127 -5.98 -18.32 -18.61
C TYR A 127 -6.22 -17.29 -19.71
N SER A 128 -7.47 -17.10 -20.13
CA SER A 128 -7.87 -16.01 -21.02
C SER A 128 -8.65 -14.97 -20.22
N LEU A 129 -8.13 -13.75 -20.16
CA LEU A 129 -8.79 -12.63 -19.51
C LEU A 129 -10.11 -12.31 -20.25
N PRO A 130 -11.21 -12.02 -19.53
CA PRO A 130 -12.43 -11.54 -20.15
C PRO A 130 -12.15 -10.37 -21.10
N HIS A 131 -12.78 -10.37 -22.27
CA HIS A 131 -12.61 -9.37 -23.33
C HIS A 131 -11.25 -9.34 -24.04
N TYR A 132 -10.35 -10.27 -23.72
CA TYR A 132 -9.11 -10.50 -24.46
C TYR A 132 -9.14 -11.86 -25.16
N THR A 133 -8.42 -11.97 -26.28
CA THR A 133 -8.08 -13.27 -26.85
C THR A 133 -7.08 -14.00 -25.95
N HIS A 134 -6.94 -15.32 -26.16
CA HIS A 134 -5.95 -16.11 -25.44
C HIS A 134 -4.52 -15.59 -25.66
N GLU A 135 -4.18 -15.24 -26.91
CA GLU A 135 -2.86 -14.70 -27.27
C GLU A 135 -2.60 -13.36 -26.55
N GLU A 136 -3.57 -12.44 -26.59
CA GLU A 136 -3.45 -11.16 -25.87
C GLU A 136 -3.32 -11.35 -24.35
N SER A 137 -4.00 -12.35 -23.78
CA SER A 137 -3.87 -12.65 -22.35
C SER A 137 -2.47 -13.15 -22.00
N MET A 138 -1.89 -14.02 -22.85
CA MET A 138 -0.51 -14.50 -22.65
C MET A 138 0.49 -13.35 -22.76
N ASP A 139 0.33 -12.45 -23.73
CA ASP A 139 1.19 -11.27 -23.88
C ASP A 139 1.12 -10.34 -22.65
N ILE A 140 -0.07 -10.18 -22.05
CA ILE A 140 -0.26 -9.41 -20.82
C ILE A 140 0.49 -10.07 -19.65
N TYR A 141 0.39 -11.39 -19.49
CA TYR A 141 1.10 -12.12 -18.45
C TYR A 141 2.62 -12.09 -18.64
N ASP A 142 3.10 -12.21 -19.87
CA ASP A 142 4.53 -12.07 -20.20
C ASP A 142 5.04 -10.66 -19.86
N GLY A 143 4.26 -9.63 -20.19
CA GLY A 143 4.54 -8.25 -19.83
C GLY A 143 4.58 -8.02 -18.32
N LEU A 144 3.58 -8.54 -17.59
CA LEU A 144 3.52 -8.46 -16.13
C LEU A 144 4.73 -9.12 -15.47
N LEU A 145 5.01 -10.38 -15.81
CA LEU A 145 6.14 -11.10 -15.22
C LEU A 145 7.45 -10.36 -15.49
N LYS A 146 7.65 -9.90 -16.73
CA LYS A 146 8.88 -9.20 -17.11
C LYS A 146 9.08 -7.89 -16.34
N LEU A 147 8.01 -7.14 -16.06
CA LEU A 147 8.10 -5.95 -15.21
C LEU A 147 8.43 -6.32 -13.76
N CYS A 148 7.81 -7.36 -13.21
CA CYS A 148 8.16 -7.88 -11.88
C CYS A 148 9.60 -8.41 -11.79
N CYS A 149 10.19 -8.84 -12.91
CA CYS A 149 11.57 -9.29 -13.01
C CYS A 149 12.60 -8.15 -13.08
N ALA A 150 12.17 -6.90 -13.15
CA ALA A 150 13.06 -5.75 -13.16
C ALA A 150 12.36 -4.55 -12.48
N PRO A 151 12.07 -4.67 -11.17
CA PRO A 151 11.29 -3.68 -10.44
C PRO A 151 12.07 -2.38 -10.23
N GLY A 152 13.32 -2.23 -10.66
CA GLY A 152 14.09 -1.02 -10.39
C GLY A 152 14.32 -0.82 -8.89
N LYS A 153 14.16 0.42 -8.43
CA LYS A 153 14.45 0.84 -7.05
C LYS A 153 13.32 1.68 -6.49
N ILE A 154 13.19 1.65 -5.17
CA ILE A 154 12.22 2.45 -4.39
C ILE A 154 12.95 3.27 -3.32
N GLY A 155 12.38 4.40 -2.93
CA GLY A 155 12.87 5.18 -1.80
C GLY A 155 12.46 4.60 -0.45
N ASP A 156 13.10 5.09 0.61
CA ASP A 156 12.79 4.64 1.97
C ASP A 156 11.34 4.89 2.36
N GLN A 157 10.75 6.02 1.92
CA GLN A 157 9.36 6.34 2.21
C GLN A 157 8.36 5.39 1.53
N TYR A 158 8.76 4.56 0.57
CA TYR A 158 7.84 3.72 -0.21
C TYR A 158 7.22 2.58 0.62
N ASP A 159 7.90 2.09 1.65
CA ASP A 159 7.50 0.86 2.33
C ASP A 159 7.76 0.88 3.86
N SER A 160 7.80 -0.29 4.51
CA SER A 160 8.11 -0.53 5.92
C SER A 160 9.38 0.13 6.47
N ASN A 161 10.33 0.53 5.61
CA ASN A 161 11.49 1.34 5.97
C ASN A 161 11.20 2.85 6.01
N SER A 162 9.96 3.27 5.75
CA SER A 162 9.56 4.68 5.72
C SER A 162 9.87 5.46 6.99
N PRO A 163 9.86 4.91 8.22
CA PRO A 163 10.30 5.67 9.40
C PRO A 163 11.75 6.18 9.35
N ASN A 164 12.58 5.65 8.44
CA ASN A 164 13.95 6.14 8.21
C ASN A 164 13.99 7.45 7.40
N ASP A 165 12.94 7.76 6.63
CA ASP A 165 12.81 9.03 5.93
C ASP A 165 12.24 10.09 6.89
N VAL A 166 12.88 11.25 6.96
CA VAL A 166 12.44 12.34 7.86
C VAL A 166 11.03 12.84 7.54
N THR A 167 10.58 12.69 6.29
CA THR A 167 9.23 13.09 5.88
C THR A 167 8.15 12.25 6.54
N PHE A 168 8.42 10.99 6.91
CA PHE A 168 7.51 10.15 7.70
C PHE A 168 6.98 10.89 8.93
N TRP A 169 7.90 11.47 9.70
CA TRP A 169 7.60 12.16 10.95
C TRP A 169 6.89 13.51 10.75
N MET A 170 6.89 14.04 9.53
CA MET A 170 6.10 15.22 9.15
C MET A 170 4.72 14.84 8.61
N LEU A 171 4.60 13.68 7.96
CA LEU A 171 3.37 13.17 7.36
C LEU A 171 2.43 12.60 8.41
N HIS A 172 2.90 11.75 9.33
CA HIS A 172 2.03 11.09 10.31
C HIS A 172 1.29 12.07 11.24
N PRO A 173 1.89 13.20 11.70
CA PRO A 173 1.14 14.23 12.42
C PRO A 173 -0.03 14.84 11.62
N THR A 174 0.05 14.88 10.28
CA THR A 174 -1.09 15.36 9.48
C THR A 174 -2.28 14.42 9.55
N MET A 175 -2.04 13.11 9.66
CA MET A 175 -3.09 12.10 9.85
C MET A 175 -3.67 12.18 11.26
N GLU A 176 -2.83 12.38 12.27
CA GLU A 176 -3.29 12.61 13.64
C GLU A 176 -4.11 13.90 13.75
N ARG A 177 -3.74 14.98 13.05
CA ARG A 177 -4.54 16.21 13.00
C ARG A 177 -5.95 15.96 12.45
N ILE A 178 -6.09 15.12 11.43
CA ILE A 178 -7.39 14.69 10.91
C ILE A 178 -8.14 13.88 11.97
N TRP A 179 -7.45 12.99 12.69
CA TRP A 179 -8.07 12.19 13.74
C TRP A 179 -8.55 13.05 14.92
N HIS A 180 -7.74 13.99 15.41
CA HIS A 180 -8.12 14.97 16.43
C HIS A 180 -9.34 15.79 16.00
N TYR A 181 -9.35 16.26 14.75
CA TYR A 181 -10.49 16.97 14.16
C TYR A 181 -11.77 16.13 14.22
N MET A 182 -11.70 14.86 13.81
CA MET A 182 -12.87 13.96 13.81
C MET A 182 -13.42 13.71 15.21
N ARG A 183 -12.55 13.57 16.22
CA ARG A 183 -12.95 13.33 17.62
C ARG A 183 -13.48 14.57 18.34
N MET A 184 -13.12 15.76 17.88
CA MET A 184 -13.61 17.02 18.44
C MET A 184 -14.76 17.66 17.65
N ALA A 185 -15.12 17.09 16.50
CA ALA A 185 -16.24 17.56 15.71
C ALA A 185 -17.56 17.46 16.51
N PRO A 186 -18.58 18.28 16.21
CA PRO A 186 -19.83 18.37 16.96
C PRO A 186 -20.80 17.27 16.52
N VAL A 187 -20.43 16.49 15.51
CA VAL A 187 -21.14 15.33 15.02
C VAL A 187 -20.82 14.15 15.91
N VAL A 188 -21.81 13.29 16.13
CA VAL A 188 -21.58 12.05 16.89
C VAL A 188 -20.57 11.21 16.12
N TYR A 189 -19.35 11.12 16.64
CA TYR A 189 -18.32 10.25 16.14
C TYR A 189 -18.45 8.91 16.86
N ASN A 190 -18.80 7.87 16.12
CA ASN A 190 -18.91 6.53 16.68
C ASN A 190 -17.50 5.97 16.93
N GLU A 191 -17.10 5.91 18.20
CA GLU A 191 -15.81 5.38 18.64
C GLU A 191 -15.85 3.88 18.99
N THR A 192 -16.94 3.19 18.62
CA THR A 192 -17.07 1.75 18.89
C THR A 192 -16.07 0.96 18.04
N TRP A 193 -15.27 0.13 18.71
CA TRP A 193 -14.36 -0.81 18.07
C TRP A 193 -15.12 -1.98 17.45
N ASP A 194 -14.61 -2.50 16.34
CA ASP A 194 -14.95 -3.86 15.90
C ASP A 194 -14.08 -4.84 16.70
N PRO A 195 -14.65 -5.64 17.61
CA PRO A 195 -13.87 -6.39 18.59
C PRO A 195 -13.14 -7.60 18.02
N TYR A 196 -13.34 -7.97 16.75
CA TYR A 196 -12.75 -9.18 16.17
C TYR A 196 -12.28 -8.99 14.74
N HIS A 197 -11.01 -8.61 14.60
CA HIS A 197 -10.28 -8.69 13.35
C HIS A 197 -9.38 -9.94 13.34
N THR A 198 -9.31 -10.60 12.18
CA THR A 198 -8.47 -11.80 12.00
C THR A 198 -6.97 -11.47 11.95
N CYS A 199 -6.62 -10.22 11.63
CA CYS A 199 -5.23 -9.77 11.63
C CYS A 199 -4.73 -9.45 13.04
N TYR A 200 -3.61 -10.06 13.41
CA TYR A 200 -2.90 -9.81 14.66
C TYR A 200 -2.45 -8.35 14.78
N GLY A 201 -2.64 -7.75 15.95
CA GLY A 201 -2.20 -6.38 16.25
C GLY A 201 -3.27 -5.31 15.99
N HIS A 202 -4.46 -5.70 15.51
CA HIS A 202 -5.55 -4.79 15.13
C HIS A 202 -6.73 -4.79 16.12
N ASN A 203 -6.75 -5.71 17.09
CA ASN A 203 -7.83 -5.79 18.06
C ASN A 203 -7.63 -4.78 19.21
N PRO A 204 -8.70 -4.37 19.91
CA PRO A 204 -8.63 -3.41 21.01
C PRO A 204 -7.63 -3.80 22.11
N ASP A 205 -7.56 -5.09 22.41
CA ASP A 205 -6.74 -5.64 23.50
C ASP A 205 -5.32 -6.03 23.05
N ASP A 206 -4.99 -5.88 21.76
CA ASP A 206 -3.66 -6.19 21.25
C ASP A 206 -2.64 -5.16 21.76
N LEU A 207 -1.56 -5.67 22.36
CA LEU A 207 -0.50 -4.86 22.95
C LEU A 207 0.39 -4.23 21.89
N GLN A 208 0.71 -2.96 22.08
CA GLN A 208 1.59 -2.16 21.25
C GLN A 208 2.96 -1.99 21.90
N PRO A 209 4.04 -1.72 21.14
CA PRO A 209 5.41 -1.69 21.66
C PRO A 209 5.73 -0.42 22.47
N PHE A 210 4.73 0.22 23.09
CA PHE A 210 4.85 1.45 23.85
C PHE A 210 4.58 1.20 25.34
N ARG A 211 5.39 1.80 26.19
CA ARG A 211 5.28 1.80 27.65
C ARG A 211 5.86 3.09 28.21
N ASN A 212 5.49 3.45 29.42
CA ASN A 212 5.98 4.65 30.10
C ASN A 212 5.78 5.95 29.30
N LEU A 213 4.69 6.06 28.53
CA LEU A 213 4.40 7.27 27.74
C LEU A 213 3.57 8.27 28.55
N PHE A 214 2.60 7.77 29.33
CA PHE A 214 1.65 8.57 30.11
C PHE A 214 1.75 8.30 31.62
N ASP A 215 2.53 7.30 32.02
CA ASP A 215 2.74 6.87 33.40
C ASP A 215 4.14 6.27 33.58
N ASP A 216 4.48 5.84 34.80
CA ASP A 216 5.75 5.16 35.13
C ASP A 216 5.61 3.62 35.19
N ASN A 217 4.50 3.06 34.70
CA ASN A 217 4.25 1.62 34.72
C ASN A 217 4.94 0.95 33.53
N ASN A 218 5.77 -0.04 33.82
CA ASN A 218 6.52 -0.78 32.81
C ASN A 218 5.66 -1.84 32.06
N GLU A 219 4.39 -1.54 31.83
CA GLU A 219 3.41 -2.35 31.11
C GLU A 219 3.22 -1.79 29.69
N TYR A 220 2.93 -2.67 28.74
CA TYR A 220 2.64 -2.26 27.38
C TYR A 220 1.19 -1.79 27.28
N TYR A 221 0.94 -0.72 26.54
CA TYR A 221 -0.42 -0.25 26.26
C TYR A 221 -1.09 -1.13 25.20
N SER A 222 -2.37 -1.44 25.38
CA SER A 222 -3.22 -1.98 24.31
C SER A 222 -3.59 -0.90 23.28
N ASN A 223 -4.11 -1.31 22.13
CA ASN A 223 -4.70 -0.38 21.16
C ASN A 223 -5.79 0.50 21.79
N SER A 224 -6.65 -0.08 22.64
CA SER A 224 -7.73 0.63 23.30
C SER A 224 -7.23 1.61 24.38
N ASP A 225 -6.14 1.28 25.07
CA ASP A 225 -5.48 2.19 26.01
C ASP A 225 -4.93 3.40 25.27
N LEU A 226 -4.13 3.19 24.21
CA LEU A 226 -3.56 4.27 23.42
C LEU A 226 -4.64 5.13 22.77
N TYR A 227 -5.71 4.53 22.27
CA TYR A 227 -6.85 5.26 21.71
C TYR A 227 -7.50 6.21 22.71
N SER A 228 -7.60 5.79 23.96
CA SER A 228 -8.16 6.60 25.05
C SER A 228 -7.17 7.68 25.50
N LEU A 229 -5.90 7.32 25.69
CA LEU A 229 -4.84 8.21 26.16
C LEU A 229 -4.48 9.31 25.14
N LEU A 230 -4.58 9.01 23.85
CA LEU A 230 -4.35 9.96 22.75
C LEU A 230 -5.62 10.78 22.40
N HIS A 231 -6.65 10.79 23.24
CA HIS A 231 -7.81 11.65 23.01
C HIS A 231 -7.38 13.13 23.11
N PRO A 232 -7.77 14.01 22.16
CA PRO A 232 -7.39 15.44 22.18
C PRO A 232 -7.96 16.24 23.37
N GLN A 233 -8.80 15.63 24.18
CA GLN A 233 -9.37 16.21 25.41
C GLN A 233 -8.77 15.58 26.68
N ASN A 234 -7.82 14.66 26.53
CA ASN A 234 -7.07 14.13 27.66
C ASN A 234 -6.10 15.21 28.16
N GLU A 235 -6.19 15.57 29.44
CA GLU A 235 -5.34 16.59 30.05
C GLU A 235 -3.87 16.18 30.13
N ASP A 236 -3.57 14.87 30.09
CA ASP A 236 -2.21 14.33 30.11
C ASP A 236 -1.55 14.31 28.73
N LEU A 237 -2.28 14.60 27.65
CA LEU A 237 -1.71 14.67 26.30
C LEU A 237 -0.88 15.95 26.17
N PRO A 238 0.43 15.87 25.84
CA PRO A 238 1.32 17.03 25.92
C PRO A 238 1.12 18.06 24.79
N TYR A 239 0.26 17.79 23.82
CA TYR A 239 -0.04 18.71 22.72
C TYR A 239 -1.44 18.52 22.15
N ILE A 240 -1.88 19.54 21.43
CA ILE A 240 -3.03 19.54 20.53
C ILE A 240 -2.69 20.45 19.35
N TYR A 241 -3.35 20.25 18.21
CA TYR A 241 -3.18 21.12 17.04
C TYR A 241 -3.87 22.47 17.26
N ASP A 242 -3.19 23.55 16.86
CA ASP A 242 -3.66 24.93 17.01
C ASP A 242 -4.95 25.22 16.21
N ASN A 243 -5.05 24.65 15.01
CA ASN A 243 -6.21 24.77 14.14
C ASN A 243 -6.46 23.47 13.35
N PHE A 244 -7.68 23.39 12.82
CA PHE A 244 -8.12 22.32 11.93
C PHE A 244 -8.52 22.90 10.57
N GLU A 245 -7.67 23.77 10.03
CA GLU A 245 -7.87 24.41 8.74
C GLU A 245 -7.04 23.70 7.66
N TRP A 246 -7.67 23.47 6.50
CA TRP A 246 -7.01 22.93 5.30
C TRP A 246 -7.37 23.81 4.10
N PRO A 247 -6.63 24.92 3.87
CA PRO A 247 -6.96 25.86 2.80
C PRO A 247 -7.02 25.22 1.41
N HIS A 248 -6.22 24.18 1.15
CA HIS A 248 -6.28 23.44 -0.11
C HIS A 248 -7.59 22.65 -0.29
N CYS A 249 -8.20 22.15 0.78
CA CYS A 249 -9.51 21.51 0.73
C CYS A 249 -10.61 22.55 0.46
N GLU A 250 -10.54 23.71 1.10
CA GLU A 250 -11.49 24.81 0.88
C GLU A 250 -11.44 25.33 -0.56
N LEU A 251 -10.24 25.44 -1.14
CA LEU A 251 -10.05 25.79 -2.56
C LEU A 251 -10.72 24.78 -3.51
N LEU A 252 -10.82 23.52 -3.11
CA LEU A 252 -11.52 22.47 -3.85
C LEU A 252 -13.03 22.42 -3.55
N GLY A 253 -13.53 23.31 -2.69
CA GLY A 253 -14.95 23.41 -2.33
C GLY A 253 -15.38 22.53 -1.15
N TYR A 254 -14.44 21.92 -0.42
CA TYR A 254 -14.74 21.19 0.81
C TYR A 254 -14.89 22.16 1.99
N ASP A 255 -15.98 22.06 2.73
CA ASP A 255 -16.17 22.81 3.97
C ASP A 255 -15.56 22.03 5.15
N MET A 256 -14.35 22.44 5.54
CA MET A 256 -13.64 21.89 6.70
C MET A 256 -13.95 22.65 8.00
N SER A 257 -14.76 23.71 7.93
CA SER A 257 -15.06 24.63 9.04
C SER A 257 -16.33 24.26 9.82
N ALA A 258 -17.28 23.57 9.17
CA ALA A 258 -18.62 23.28 9.69
C ALA A 258 -18.66 22.44 10.98
N THR A 259 -17.54 21.84 11.37
CA THR A 259 -17.38 20.91 12.49
C THR A 259 -16.56 21.50 13.65
N TYR A 260 -15.91 22.64 13.49
CA TYR A 260 -15.17 23.27 14.58
C TYR A 260 -15.90 24.52 15.07
N ARG A 261 -16.99 24.32 15.82
CA ARG A 261 -17.58 25.39 16.64
C ARG A 261 -17.17 25.15 18.08
N ARG A 262 -16.26 25.99 18.59
CA ARG A 262 -16.02 26.14 20.03
C ARG A 262 -17.30 26.44 20.78
#